data_AF-A0A2N5AAJ1-F1
#
_entry.id   AF-A0A2N5AAJ1-F1
#
_cell.length_a   1.000
_cell.length_b   1.000
_cell.length_c   1.000
_cell.angle_alpha   90.00
_cell.angle_beta   90.00
_cell.angle_gamma   90.00
#
_symmetry.space_group_name_H-M   'P 1'
#
loop_
_entity.id
_entity.type
_entity.pdbx_description
1 polymer ?
#
loop_
_entity_poly.entity_id
_entity_poly.type
_entity_poly.pdbx_seq_one_letter_code
_entity_poly.pdbx_strand_id
1 'polypeptide(L)'
;PGDTVTAEGEAHLQGTLGTIPLNIWLNKYAGPAGGQKGMRIGLRDGRILILDRSPEGEMVTLHDCERIQRWTRPGTIYSHCLDEQILGADNLFIRAPDSVAGLTRRRLEEVEWLLRLQQQLRGPH
;
A
#
# COMPACT_ATOMS: atom_id res chain seq x y z
N PRO A 1 -9.03 6.26 4.37
CA PRO A 1 -9.61 7.08 3.28
C PRO A 1 -8.82 6.82 1.99
N GLY A 2 -9.50 6.56 0.86
CA GLY A 2 -8.82 6.42 -0.44
C GLY A 2 -8.51 7.79 -1.04
N ASP A 3 -7.51 7.84 -1.92
CA ASP A 3 -7.19 9.05 -2.68
C ASP A 3 -8.31 9.36 -3.69
N THR A 4 -8.86 10.57 -3.62
CA THR A 4 -9.91 11.08 -4.54
C THR A 4 -9.45 12.31 -5.31
N VAL A 5 -8.18 12.71 -5.16
CA VAL A 5 -7.64 13.99 -5.67
C VAL A 5 -6.68 13.75 -6.83
N THR A 6 -5.94 12.64 -6.82
CA THR A 6 -4.91 12.38 -7.82
C THR A 6 -5.49 11.69 -9.07
N ALA A 7 -5.05 12.13 -10.25
CA ALA A 7 -5.55 11.69 -11.55
C ALA A 7 -5.23 10.20 -11.84
N GLU A 8 -6.02 9.56 -12.72
CA GLU A 8 -5.83 8.16 -13.12
C GLU A 8 -4.35 7.84 -13.40
N GLY A 9 -3.77 6.97 -12.58
CA GLY A 9 -2.39 6.51 -12.72
C GLY A 9 -1.39 7.12 -11.74
N GLU A 10 -1.77 8.09 -10.93
CA GLU A 10 -1.02 8.49 -9.72
C GLU A 10 -1.94 8.42 -8.51
N ALA A 11 -1.44 7.92 -7.39
CA ALA A 11 -2.18 7.90 -6.14
C ALA A 11 -1.24 8.11 -4.95
N HIS A 12 -1.62 9.02 -4.05
CA HIS A 12 -0.96 9.24 -2.77
C HIS A 12 -1.88 8.77 -1.65
N LEU A 13 -1.59 7.60 -1.13
CA LEU A 13 -2.35 7.01 -0.03
C LEU A 13 -1.69 7.40 1.30
N GLN A 14 -2.46 8.07 2.15
CA GLN A 14 -2.03 8.47 3.49
C GLN A 14 -2.78 7.67 4.55
N GLY A 15 -2.08 7.27 5.59
CA GLY A 15 -2.68 6.56 6.70
C GLY A 15 -1.71 6.32 7.84
N THR A 16 -2.08 5.38 8.71
CA THR A 16 -1.23 4.94 9.81
C THR A 16 -1.18 3.42 9.90
N LEU A 17 -0.03 2.89 10.30
CA LEU A 17 0.12 1.52 10.77
C LEU A 17 0.23 1.57 12.30
N GLY A 18 -0.89 1.38 12.99
CA GLY A 18 -0.98 1.74 14.41
C GLY A 18 -0.78 3.25 14.58
N THR A 19 0.31 3.66 15.25
CA THR A 19 0.65 5.08 15.43
C THR A 19 1.79 5.54 14.50
N ILE A 20 2.19 4.72 13.54
CA ILE A 20 3.28 5.01 12.61
C ILE A 20 2.67 5.68 11.37
N PRO A 21 2.99 6.95 11.05
CA PRO A 21 2.50 7.58 9.83
C PRO A 21 3.05 6.87 8.59
N LEU A 22 2.15 6.57 7.67
CA LEU A 22 2.42 5.86 6.43
C LEU A 22 1.97 6.70 5.24
N ASN A 23 2.87 6.86 4.26
CA ASN A 23 2.57 7.46 2.97
C ASN A 23 3.01 6.50 1.87
N ILE A 24 2.12 6.22 0.92
CA ILE A 24 2.39 5.36 -0.23
C ILE A 24 2.13 6.18 -1.49
N TRP A 25 3.12 6.25 -2.38
CA TRP A 25 2.98 6.86 -3.70
C TRP A 25 2.96 5.76 -4.75
N LEU A 26 1.81 5.65 -5.43
CA LEU A 26 1.57 4.68 -6.48
C LEU A 26 1.45 5.43 -7.80
N ASN A 27 2.54 5.46 -8.57
CA ASN A 27 2.54 6.05 -9.90
C ASN A 27 2.62 4.96 -10.98
N LYS A 28 1.49 4.61 -11.61
CA LYS A 28 1.38 3.63 -12.72
C LYS A 28 2.36 3.94 -13.87
N TYR A 29 2.62 5.20 -14.17
CA TYR A 29 3.45 5.65 -15.29
C TYR A 29 4.91 5.89 -14.93
N ALA A 30 5.29 5.79 -13.66
CA ALA A 30 6.69 5.83 -13.27
C ALA A 30 7.46 4.68 -13.96
N GLY A 31 8.19 5.05 -15.00
CA GLY A 31 9.07 4.20 -15.78
C GLY A 31 10.46 4.06 -15.15
N PRO A 32 11.39 3.37 -15.83
CA PRO A 32 12.75 3.13 -15.33
C PRO A 32 13.56 4.40 -15.02
N ALA A 33 13.17 5.54 -15.60
CA ALA A 33 13.82 6.84 -15.44
C ALA A 33 13.51 7.54 -14.10
N GLY A 34 12.72 6.92 -13.22
CA GLY A 34 12.48 7.43 -11.87
C GLY A 34 11.30 8.40 -11.81
N GLY A 35 10.11 7.86 -11.60
CA GLY A 35 9.01 8.57 -10.93
C GLY A 35 8.83 7.98 -9.53
N GLN A 36 8.26 8.75 -8.61
CA GLN A 36 8.09 8.34 -7.21
C GLN A 36 7.08 7.18 -7.12
N LYS A 37 7.59 5.94 -7.20
CA LYS A 37 6.84 4.69 -7.09
C LYS A 37 7.44 3.94 -5.91
N GLY A 38 6.82 4.08 -4.75
CA GLY A 38 7.46 3.72 -3.50
C GLY A 38 6.64 3.98 -2.26
N MET A 39 7.22 3.65 -1.10
CA MET A 39 6.59 3.78 0.21
C MET A 39 7.51 4.55 1.15
N ARG A 40 6.95 5.50 1.90
CA ARG A 40 7.65 6.20 2.99
C ARG A 40 6.94 5.94 4.30
N ILE A 41 7.70 5.47 5.27
CA ILE A 41 7.23 5.17 6.62
C ILE A 41 7.99 6.07 7.58
N GLY A 42 7.25 6.90 8.34
CA GLY A 42 7.84 7.66 9.44
C GLY A 42 7.76 6.82 10.72
N LEU A 43 8.91 6.46 11.29
CA LEU A 43 8.97 5.67 12.53
C LEU A 43 8.76 6.57 13.75
N ARG A 44 8.39 5.97 14.89
CA ARG A 44 8.10 6.69 16.14
C ARG A 44 9.29 7.49 16.68
N ASP A 45 10.50 7.05 16.39
CA ASP A 45 11.74 7.68 16.82
C ASP A 45 12.23 8.76 15.85
N GLY A 46 11.41 9.15 14.87
CA GLY A 46 11.73 10.20 13.91
C GLY A 46 12.51 9.72 12.69
N ARG A 47 12.95 8.45 12.66
CA ARG A 47 13.58 7.86 11.48
C ARG A 47 12.58 7.73 10.33
N ILE A 48 13.10 7.74 9.11
CA ILE A 48 12.28 7.62 7.91
C ILE A 48 12.81 6.49 7.05
N LEU A 49 11.95 5.52 6.78
CA LEU A 49 12.24 4.43 5.85
C LEU A 49 11.57 4.72 4.51
N ILE A 50 12.35 4.70 3.45
CA ILE A 50 11.91 4.93 2.07
C ILE A 50 12.20 3.65 1.29
N LEU A 51 11.18 3.13 0.59
CA LEU A 51 11.34 2.06 -0.38
C LEU A 51 11.03 2.62 -1.75
N ASP A 52 12.04 2.63 -2.62
CA ASP A 52 11.92 3.00 -4.02
C ASP A 52 12.18 1.77 -4.90
N ARG A 53 11.68 1.80 -6.13
CA ARG A 53 12.00 0.77 -7.12
C ARG A 53 13.35 1.04 -7.78
N SER A 54 14.15 0.00 -8.01
CA SER A 54 15.38 0.05 -8.81
C SER A 54 15.37 -1.06 -9.87
N PRO A 55 16.26 -0.99 -10.88
CA PRO A 55 16.41 -2.07 -11.87
C PRO A 55 16.78 -3.43 -11.23
N GLU A 56 17.50 -3.40 -10.11
CA GLU A 56 18.01 -4.59 -9.41
C GLU A 56 17.07 -5.09 -8.30
N GLY A 57 15.93 -4.43 -8.10
CA GLY A 57 14.94 -4.80 -7.09
C GLY A 57 14.36 -3.57 -6.40
N GLU A 58 14.37 -3.57 -5.07
CA GLU A 58 13.91 -2.45 -4.26
C GLU A 58 15.08 -1.78 -3.58
N MET A 59 15.16 -0.46 -3.71
CA MET A 59 16.10 0.36 -2.97
C MET A 59 15.47 0.77 -1.65
N VAL A 60 16.02 0.30 -0.54
CA VAL A 60 15.62 0.73 0.80
C VAL A 60 16.60 1.76 1.30
N THR A 61 16.08 2.92 1.70
CA THR A 61 16.85 4.00 2.31
C THR A 61 16.31 4.29 3.71
N LEU A 62 17.17 4.21 4.72
CA LEU A 62 16.87 4.62 6.09
C LEU A 62 17.56 5.96 6.36
N HIS A 63 16.75 6.98 6.64
CA HIS A 63 17.21 8.27 7.16
C HIS A 63 17.08 8.27 8.68
N ASP A 64 18.21 8.50 9.35
CA ASP A 64 18.33 8.64 10.79
C ASP A 64 19.11 9.92 11.09
N CYS A 65 18.38 11.03 11.21
CA CYS A 65 18.92 12.39 11.25
C CYS A 65 19.89 12.64 10.07
N GLU A 66 21.19 12.78 10.32
CA GLU A 66 22.22 12.99 9.29
C GLU A 66 22.74 11.70 8.66
N ARG A 67 22.44 10.54 9.27
CA ARG A 67 22.92 9.25 8.80
C ARG A 67 21.95 8.68 7.76
N ILE A 68 22.49 8.39 6.58
CA ILE A 68 21.74 7.73 5.50
C ILE A 68 22.34 6.33 5.30
N GLN A 69 21.49 5.31 5.41
CA GLN A 69 21.85 3.94 5.06
C GLN A 69 21.02 3.49 3.88
N ARG A 70 21.65 2.77 2.94
CA ARG A 70 21.02 2.34 1.70
C ARG A 70 21.42 0.92 1.35
N TRP A 71 20.44 0.10 1.00
CA TRP A 71 20.66 -1.27 0.54
C TRP A 71 19.60 -1.68 -0.49
N THR A 72 19.96 -2.62 -1.36
CA THR A 72 19.02 -3.19 -2.34
C THR A 72 18.47 -4.50 -1.79
N ARG A 73 17.14 -4.65 -1.80
CA ARG A 73 16.46 -5.93 -1.60
C ARG A 73 16.14 -6.52 -2.98
N PRO A 74 16.59 -7.74 -3.32
CA PRO A 74 16.23 -8.38 -4.57
C PRO A 74 14.73 -8.64 -4.66
N GLY A 75 14.13 -8.36 -5.82
CA GLY A 75 12.69 -8.49 -6.06
C GLY A 75 11.94 -7.16 -5.97
N THR A 76 10.63 -7.20 -6.16
CA THR A 76 9.74 -6.04 -6.08
C THR A 76 8.79 -6.14 -4.88
N ILE A 77 8.29 -5.03 -4.35
CA ILE A 77 7.36 -5.03 -3.20
C ILE A 77 6.13 -5.86 -3.52
N TYR A 78 5.66 -5.81 -4.76
CA TYR A 78 4.55 -6.62 -5.22
C TYR A 78 4.88 -8.11 -5.20
N SER A 79 6.07 -8.53 -5.65
CA SER A 79 6.44 -9.95 -5.57
C SER A 79 6.55 -10.42 -4.12
N HIS A 80 7.11 -9.61 -3.22
CA HIS A 80 7.19 -9.95 -1.80
C HIS A 80 5.81 -10.00 -1.16
N CYS A 81 4.95 -9.01 -1.41
CA CYS A 81 3.58 -9.01 -0.90
C CYS A 81 2.77 -10.18 -1.46
N LEU A 82 2.88 -10.49 -2.75
CA LEU A 82 2.13 -11.60 -3.33
C LEU A 82 2.57 -12.93 -2.72
N ASP A 83 3.88 -13.17 -2.63
CA ASP A 83 4.40 -14.38 -2.03
C ASP A 83 4.07 -14.45 -0.53
N GLU A 84 4.44 -13.44 0.25
CA GLU A 84 4.26 -13.44 1.72
C GLU A 84 2.77 -13.38 2.14
N GLN A 85 1.88 -12.77 1.35
CA GLN A 85 0.49 -12.55 1.78
C GLN A 85 -0.51 -13.48 1.08
N ILE A 86 -0.29 -13.90 -0.17
CA ILE A 86 -1.33 -14.55 -0.99
C ILE A 86 -0.91 -15.94 -1.49
N LEU A 87 0.28 -16.06 -2.09
CA LEU A 87 0.69 -17.23 -2.87
C LEU A 87 1.64 -18.18 -2.12
N GLY A 88 2.32 -17.69 -1.10
CA GLY A 88 3.31 -18.45 -0.34
C GLY A 88 2.69 -19.52 0.56
N ALA A 89 3.53 -20.43 1.04
CA ALA A 89 3.11 -21.57 1.84
C ALA A 89 2.50 -21.18 3.20
N ASP A 90 2.91 -20.03 3.77
CA ASP A 90 2.38 -19.47 5.02
C ASP A 90 1.58 -18.18 4.77
N ASN A 91 0.78 -18.17 3.70
CA ASN A 91 0.00 -16.99 3.30
C ASN A 91 -1.08 -16.59 4.33
N LEU A 92 -1.68 -15.41 4.14
CA LEU A 92 -2.66 -14.82 5.04
C LEU A 92 -3.89 -15.71 5.29
N PHE A 93 -4.31 -16.50 4.30
CA PHE A 93 -5.45 -17.41 4.42
C PHE A 93 -5.16 -18.57 5.36
N ILE A 94 -3.89 -18.97 5.48
CA ILE A 94 -3.45 -20.04 6.37
C ILE A 94 -3.15 -19.49 7.77
N ARG A 95 -2.34 -18.43 7.89
CA ARG A 95 -1.89 -17.92 9.19
C ARG A 95 -2.93 -17.10 9.95
N ALA A 96 -3.90 -16.50 9.26
CA ALA A 96 -4.87 -15.59 9.87
C ALA A 96 -6.26 -15.66 9.19
N PRO A 97 -6.89 -16.85 9.13
CA PRO A 97 -8.16 -17.05 8.40
C PRO A 97 -9.29 -16.16 8.93
N ASP A 98 -9.38 -15.95 10.24
CA ASP A 98 -10.42 -15.12 10.86
C ASP A 98 -10.32 -13.65 10.46
N SER A 99 -9.10 -13.13 10.34
CA SER A 99 -8.85 -11.77 9.86
C SER A 99 -9.29 -11.59 8.41
N VAL A 100 -9.05 -12.60 7.56
CA VAL A 100 -9.51 -12.58 6.17
C VAL A 100 -11.03 -12.61 6.12
N ALA A 101 -11.68 -13.51 6.87
CA ALA A 101 -13.13 -13.60 6.91
C ALA A 101 -13.78 -12.29 7.42
N GLY A 102 -13.21 -11.68 8.46
CA GLY A 102 -13.66 -10.40 9.00
C GLY A 102 -13.54 -9.25 7.99
N LEU A 103 -12.39 -9.15 7.30
CA LEU A 103 -12.18 -8.13 6.28
C LEU A 103 -13.11 -8.32 5.08
N THR A 104 -13.26 -9.56 4.60
CA THR A 104 -14.17 -9.89 3.50
C THR A 104 -15.61 -9.51 3.84
N ARG A 105 -16.08 -9.85 5.04
CA ARG A 105 -17.43 -9.48 5.50
C ARG A 105 -17.63 -7.96 5.48
N ARG A 106 -16.70 -7.22 6.09
CA ARG A 106 -16.77 -5.76 6.13
C ARG A 106 -16.78 -5.14 4.72
N ARG A 107 -15.98 -5.67 3.79
CA ARG A 107 -15.97 -5.19 2.40
C ARG A 107 -17.28 -5.47 1.67
N LEU A 108 -17.88 -6.64 1.88
CA LEU A 108 -19.20 -6.95 1.33
C LEU A 108 -20.27 -6.00 1.87
N GLU A 109 -20.27 -5.73 3.18
CA GLU A 109 -21.16 -4.75 3.79
C GLU A 109 -20.97 -3.35 3.17
N GLU A 110 -19.73 -2.86 3.07
CA GLU A 110 -19.41 -1.57 2.45
C GLU A 110 -19.90 -1.50 0.98
N VAL A 111 -19.71 -2.56 0.20
CA VAL A 111 -20.21 -2.64 -1.19
C VAL A 111 -21.74 -2.61 -1.23
N GLU A 112 -22.41 -3.35 -0.36
CA GLU A 112 -23.87 -3.34 -0.28
C GLU A 112 -24.41 -1.95 0.06
N TRP A 113 -23.78 -1.26 1.01
CA TRP A 113 -24.10 0.12 1.35
C TRP A 113 -23.95 1.07 0.16
N LEU A 114 -22.84 0.96 -0.58
CA LEU A 114 -22.61 1.79 -1.77
C LEU A 114 -23.61 1.50 -2.87
N LEU A 115 -24.00 0.24 -3.08
CA LEU A 115 -25.01 -0.13 -4.08
C LEU A 115 -26.40 0.43 -3.71
N ARG A 116 -26.79 0.37 -2.43
CA ARG A 116 -28.05 0.98 -1.95
C ARG A 116 -28.04 2.49 -2.15
N LEU A 117 -26.95 3.16 -1.80
CA LEU A 117 -26.80 4.60 -2.01
C LEU A 117 -26.88 4.96 -3.49
N GLN A 118 -26.21 4.20 -4.36
CA GLN A 118 -26.26 4.40 -5.80
C GLN A 118 -27.69 4.25 -6.35
N GLN A 119 -28.44 3.26 -5.89
CA GLN A 119 -29.85 3.06 -6.27
C GLN A 119 -30.73 4.24 -5.84
N GLN A 120 -30.53 4.76 -4.63
CA GLN A 120 -31.25 5.94 -4.14
C GLN A 120 -30.95 7.20 -4.97
N LEU A 121 -29.68 7.41 -5.32
CA LEU A 121 -29.24 8.58 -6.08
C LEU A 121 -29.63 8.55 -7.56
N ARG A 122 -29.81 7.34 -8.15
CA ARG A 122 -30.25 7.20 -9.55
C ARG A 122 -31.70 7.62 -9.78
N GLY A 123 -32.49 7.80 -8.72
CA GLY A 123 -33.92 8.14 -8.81
C GLY A 123 -34.77 6.95 -9.29
N PRO A 124 -36.11 7.07 -9.26
CA PRO A 124 -37.00 6.02 -9.73
C PRO A 124 -36.79 5.79 -11.24
N HIS A 125 -36.71 4.51 -11.64
CA HIS A 125 -36.84 4.10 -13.03
C HIS A 125 -38.31 4.12 -13.46
#